data_AF-A0A2C9CW01-F1
#
_entry.id   AF-A0A2C9CW01-F1
#
_cell.length_a   1.000
_cell.length_b   1.000
_cell.length_c   1.000
_cell.angle_alpha   90.00
_cell.angle_beta   90.00
_cell.angle_gamma   90.00
#
_symmetry.space_group_name_H-M   'P 1'
#
loop_
_entity.id
_entity.type
_entity.pdbx_description
1 polymer ?
#
loop_
_entity_poly.entity_id
_entity_poly.type
_entity_poly.pdbx_seq_one_letter_code
_entity_poly.pdbx_strand_id
1 'polypeptide(L)'
;MSRSRLYYQPVGESAENLRVMEIIDKQFLETPWYGSRQMARYMKRNNHQCGRHRVRRLMRLMRLVPIYQEPNTSKKHPQHKIWPYLLRNAVIDRPNQVLLSGM
;
A
#
# COMPACT_ATOMS: atom_id res chain seq x y z
N MET A 1 -6.74 -26.09 12.15
CA MET A 1 -7.08 -25.01 13.09
C MET A 1 -5.82 -24.58 13.84
N SER A 2 -5.39 -23.33 13.72
CA SER A 2 -4.14 -22.85 14.35
C SER A 2 -4.31 -22.66 15.86
N ARG A 3 -3.43 -23.27 16.67
CA ARG A 3 -3.38 -23.16 18.14
C ARG A 3 -3.16 -21.73 18.66
N SER A 4 -2.61 -20.83 17.85
CA SER A 4 -2.23 -19.47 18.28
C SER A 4 -3.41 -18.51 18.48
N ARG A 5 -4.62 -18.85 18.02
CA ARG A 5 -5.82 -18.00 18.20
C ARG A 5 -6.53 -18.20 19.54
N LEU A 6 -6.30 -19.31 20.25
CA LEU A 6 -7.06 -19.67 21.45
C LEU A 6 -6.69 -18.84 22.69
N TYR A 7 -5.49 -18.25 22.72
CA TYR A 7 -4.97 -17.51 23.88
C TYR A 7 -4.87 -16.00 23.66
N TYR A 8 -5.21 -15.49 22.47
CA TYR A 8 -5.10 -14.06 22.22
C TYR A 8 -6.32 -13.33 22.79
N GLN A 9 -6.13 -12.60 23.88
CA GLN A 9 -7.09 -11.59 24.30
C GLN A 9 -6.79 -10.27 23.56
N PRO A 10 -7.80 -9.64 22.94
CA PRO A 10 -7.61 -8.36 22.29
C PRO A 10 -7.32 -7.30 23.35
N VAL A 11 -6.07 -6.84 23.40
CA VAL A 11 -5.68 -5.67 24.20
C VAL A 11 -6.23 -4.43 23.51
N GLY A 12 -6.90 -3.56 24.26
CA GLY A 12 -7.38 -2.27 23.75
C GLY A 12 -6.24 -1.37 23.26
N GLU A 13 -6.59 -0.30 22.56
CA GLU A 13 -5.60 0.68 22.11
C GLU A 13 -5.21 1.63 23.26
N SER A 14 -3.95 2.05 23.28
CA SER A 14 -3.46 3.02 24.27
C SER A 14 -4.15 4.38 24.12
N ALA A 15 -4.19 5.16 25.20
CA ALA A 15 -4.77 6.52 25.18
C ALA A 15 -4.11 7.43 24.12
N GLU A 16 -2.81 7.27 23.87
CA GLU A 16 -2.13 7.98 22.79
C GLU A 16 -2.65 7.59 21.41
N ASN A 17 -2.87 6.29 21.19
CA ASN A 17 -3.39 5.80 19.92
C ASN A 17 -4.81 6.31 19.69
N LEU A 18 -5.64 6.39 20.73
CA LEU A 18 -6.99 6.95 20.63
C LEU A 18 -6.96 8.43 20.20
N ARG A 19 -6.09 9.25 20.79
CA ARG A 19 -5.92 10.66 20.36
C ARG A 19 -5.51 10.77 18.89
N VAL A 20 -4.59 9.90 18.45
CA VAL A 20 -4.16 9.86 17.04
C VAL A 20 -5.32 9.41 16.14
N MET A 21 -6.11 8.41 16.57
CA MET A 21 -7.28 7.95 15.84
C MET A 21 -8.34 9.06 15.68
N GLU A 22 -8.58 9.87 16.71
CA GLU A 22 -9.49 11.03 16.62
C GLU A 22 -9.02 12.07 15.59
N ILE A 23 -7.71 12.33 15.53
CA ILE A 23 -7.13 13.25 14.53
C ILE A 23 -7.27 12.68 13.12
N ILE A 24 -7.02 11.38 12.95
CA ILE A 24 -7.21 10.69 11.67
C ILE A 24 -8.67 10.81 11.23
N ASP A 25 -9.61 10.54 12.12
CA ASP A 25 -11.05 10.55 11.82
C ASP A 25 -11.50 11.92 11.32
N LYS A 26 -11.18 12.98 12.08
CA LYS A 26 -11.45 14.37 11.69
C LYS A 26 -10.84 14.72 10.33
N GLN A 27 -9.56 14.41 10.13
CA GLN A 27 -8.91 14.71 8.86
C GLN A 27 -9.47 13.89 7.70
N PHE A 28 -9.91 12.67 7.94
CA PHE A 28 -10.48 11.79 6.92
C PHE A 28 -11.86 12.28 6.45
N LEU A 29 -12.67 12.83 7.37
CA LEU A 29 -13.94 13.48 7.03
C LEU A 29 -13.74 14.69 6.10
N GLU A 30 -12.73 15.51 6.37
CA GLU A 30 -12.37 16.65 5.52
C GLU A 30 -11.75 16.23 4.18
N THR A 31 -10.96 15.14 4.19
CA THR A 31 -10.18 14.70 3.03
C THR A 31 -10.28 13.18 2.82
N PRO A 32 -11.41 12.67 2.29
CA PRO A 32 -11.65 11.23 2.14
C PRO A 32 -10.68 10.53 1.16
N TRP A 33 -9.95 11.28 0.33
CA TRP A 33 -8.91 10.76 -0.56
C TRP A 33 -7.53 10.61 0.10
N TYR A 34 -7.35 11.03 1.36
CA TYR A 34 -6.06 10.93 2.04
C TYR A 34 -5.71 9.50 2.44
N GLY A 35 -4.74 8.93 1.72
CA GLY A 35 -4.07 7.70 2.13
C GLY A 35 -3.09 7.86 3.27
N SER A 36 -2.63 6.73 3.81
CA SER A 36 -1.63 6.67 4.90
C SER A 36 -0.38 7.55 4.68
N ARG A 37 0.03 7.75 3.42
CA ARG A 37 1.15 8.63 3.06
C ARG A 37 0.81 10.12 3.27
N GLN A 38 -0.35 10.56 2.80
CA GLN A 38 -0.78 11.95 2.93
C GLN A 38 -1.16 12.26 4.38
N MET A 39 -1.83 11.32 5.05
CA MET A 39 -2.19 11.43 6.46
C MET A 39 -0.94 11.55 7.36
N ALA A 40 0.11 10.77 7.10
CA ALA A 40 1.38 10.91 7.83
C ALA A 40 2.07 12.27 7.58
N ARG A 41 1.99 12.82 6.36
CA ARG A 41 2.50 14.16 6.07
C ARG A 41 1.71 15.24 6.79
N TYR A 42 0.39 15.12 6.82
CA TYR A 42 -0.49 16.02 7.57
C TYR A 42 -0.14 16.00 9.06
N MET A 43 0.02 14.82 9.65
CA MET A 43 0.43 14.68 11.04
C MET A 43 1.79 15.33 11.33
N LYS A 44 2.77 15.13 10.44
CA LYS A 44 4.09 15.75 10.58
C LYS A 44 4.01 17.29 10.52
N ARG A 45 3.13 17.85 9.67
CA ARG A 45 2.91 19.31 9.59
C ARG A 45 2.25 19.87 10.85
N ASN A 46 1.38 19.09 11.49
CA ASN A 46 0.71 19.47 12.73
C ASN A 46 1.50 19.06 14.00
N ASN A 47 2.82 18.84 13.88
CA ASN A 47 3.71 18.48 14.99
C ASN A 47 3.34 17.18 15.74
N HIS A 48 2.56 16.28 15.13
CA HIS A 48 2.31 14.95 15.68
C HIS A 48 3.42 13.98 15.27
N GLN A 49 4.10 13.39 16.25
CA GLN A 49 5.18 12.42 16.05
C GLN A 49 4.63 11.03 15.70
N CYS A 50 3.95 10.93 14.55
CA CYS A 50 3.30 9.70 14.11
C CYS A 50 3.83 9.27 12.74
N GLY A 51 4.60 8.17 12.71
CA GLY A 51 5.17 7.64 11.47
C GLY A 51 4.12 6.98 10.57
N ARG A 52 4.42 6.87 9.27
CA ARG A 52 3.55 6.24 8.25
C ARG A 52 3.06 4.84 8.65
N HIS A 53 3.91 4.02 9.25
CA HIS A 53 3.54 2.66 9.65
C HIS A 53 2.48 2.65 10.76
N ARG A 54 2.60 3.56 11.73
CA ARG A 54 1.62 3.73 12.83
C ARG A 54 0.28 4.22 12.26
N VAL A 55 0.30 5.27 11.44
CA VAL A 55 -0.90 5.80 10.76
C VAL A 55 -1.61 4.71 9.94
N ARG A 56 -0.84 3.95 9.13
CA ARG A 56 -1.41 2.85 8.32
C ARG A 56 -2.06 1.77 9.17
N ARG A 57 -1.46 1.39 10.31
CA ARG A 57 -2.04 0.42 11.25
C ARG A 57 -3.35 0.95 11.82
N LEU A 58 -3.37 2.19 12.32
CA LEU A 58 -4.53 2.79 12.96
C LEU A 58 -5.69 2.98 11.98
N MET A 59 -5.43 3.48 10.76
CA MET A 59 -6.45 3.56 9.70
C MET A 59 -7.06 2.18 9.39
N ARG A 60 -6.24 1.12 9.39
CA ARG A 60 -6.71 -0.26 9.17
C ARG A 60 -7.62 -0.75 10.30
N LEU A 61 -7.29 -0.43 11.55
CA LEU A 61 -8.11 -0.76 12.71
C LEU A 61 -9.46 -0.04 12.67
N MET A 62 -9.44 1.24 12.28
CA MET A 62 -10.63 2.07 12.09
C MET A 62 -11.42 1.72 10.81
N ARG A 63 -10.91 0.82 9.97
CA ARG A 63 -11.48 0.46 8.66
C ARG A 63 -11.61 1.64 7.68
N LEU A 64 -10.74 2.64 7.81
CA LEU A 64 -10.69 3.77 6.90
C LEU A 64 -9.85 3.41 5.67
N VAL A 65 -10.50 3.45 4.51
CA VAL A 65 -9.88 3.25 3.21
C VAL A 65 -10.08 4.52 2.39
N PRO A 66 -9.00 5.12 1.84
CA PRO A 66 -9.12 6.35 1.08
C PRO A 66 -9.91 6.10 -0.19
N ILE A 67 -10.82 7.02 -0.50
CA ILE A 67 -11.69 6.96 -1.67
C ILE A 67 -11.01 7.73 -2.79
N TYR A 68 -10.39 7.02 -3.73
CA TYR A 68 -9.83 7.59 -4.95
C TYR A 68 -9.92 6.57 -6.09
N GLN A 69 -9.83 7.05 -7.33
CA GLN A 69 -9.73 6.18 -8.49
C GLN A 69 -8.39 5.43 -8.46
N GLU A 70 -8.43 4.12 -8.29
CA GLU A 70 -7.22 3.30 -8.37
C GLU A 70 -6.57 3.47 -9.75
N PRO A 71 -5.22 3.57 -9.82
CA PRO A 71 -4.55 3.65 -11.11
C PRO A 71 -4.91 2.41 -11.94
N ASN A 72 -5.43 2.60 -13.14
CA ASN A 72 -5.76 1.49 -14.04
C ASN A 72 -4.49 0.92 -14.69
N THR A 73 -3.63 0.30 -13.88
CA THR A 73 -2.35 -0.27 -14.33
C THR A 73 -2.54 -1.48 -15.25
N SER A 74 -3.73 -2.09 -15.26
CA SER A 74 -4.11 -3.16 -16.19
C SER A 74 -4.34 -2.67 -17.62
N LYS A 75 -4.78 -1.42 -17.81
CA LYS A 75 -4.97 -0.86 -19.15
C LYS A 75 -3.66 -0.25 -19.62
N LYS A 76 -3.08 -0.86 -20.65
CA LYS A 76 -1.92 -0.29 -21.34
C LYS A 76 -2.31 1.06 -21.94
N HIS A 77 -1.45 2.06 -21.78
CA HIS A 77 -1.59 3.31 -22.51
C HIS A 77 -1.50 3.01 -24.02
N PRO A 78 -2.35 3.62 -24.90
CA PRO A 78 -2.37 3.31 -26.32
C PRO A 78 -1.00 3.48 -27.02
N GLN A 79 -0.17 4.38 -26.48
CA GLN A 79 1.15 4.70 -27.03
C GLN A 79 2.26 3.75 -26.53
N HIS A 80 1.98 2.83 -25.59
CA HIS A 80 2.99 1.89 -25.11
C HIS A 80 3.20 0.76 -26.13
N LYS A 81 4.37 0.79 -26.80
CA LYS A 81 4.80 -0.22 -27.75
C LYS A 81 4.83 -1.60 -27.09
N ILE A 82 4.08 -2.55 -27.66
CA ILE A 82 4.10 -3.94 -27.22
C ILE A 82 5.33 -4.59 -27.86
N TRP A 83 6.31 -4.96 -27.03
CA TRP A 83 7.44 -5.76 -27.47
C TRP A 83 7.05 -7.24 -27.49
N PRO A 84 7.07 -7.91 -28.65
CA PRO A 84 6.81 -9.34 -28.69
C PRO A 84 7.91 -10.08 -27.93
N TYR A 85 7.54 -11.07 -27.12
CA TYR A 85 8.51 -11.94 -26.47
C TYR A 85 9.09 -12.90 -27.52
N LEU A 86 10.27 -12.54 -28.04
CA LEU A 86 10.90 -13.23 -29.17
C LEU A 86 11.31 -14.68 -28.87
N LEU A 87 11.44 -15.04 -27.59
CA LEU A 87 11.81 -16.39 -27.15
C LEU A 87 10.61 -17.34 -27.00
N ARG A 88 9.37 -16.88 -27.22
CA ARG A 88 8.15 -17.67 -26.97
C ARG A 88 8.12 -19.02 -27.70
N ASN A 89 8.72 -19.09 -28.89
CA ASN A 89 8.73 -20.29 -29.75
C ASN A 89 10.15 -20.79 -30.05
N ALA A 90 11.16 -20.32 -29.31
CA ALA A 90 12.54 -20.73 -29.52
C ALA A 90 12.85 -22.01 -28.71
N VAL A 91 13.28 -23.07 -29.40
CA VAL A 91 13.85 -24.25 -28.72
C VAL A 91 15.30 -23.94 -28.37
N ILE A 92 15.62 -23.98 -27.08
CA ILE A 92 16.97 -23.70 -26.55
C ILE A 92 17.58 -25.05 -26.15
N ASP A 93 18.44 -25.61 -27.01
CA ASP A 93 19.04 -26.93 -26.85
C ASP A 93 20.53 -26.87 -26.46
N ARG A 94 21.15 -25.68 -26.40
CA ARG A 94 22.60 -25.51 -26.17
C ARG A 94 22.93 -24.40 -25.18
N PRO A 95 24.02 -24.55 -24.39
CA PRO A 95 24.53 -23.45 -23.57
C PRO A 95 24.96 -22.25 -24.46
N ASN A 96 24.76 -21.02 -23.97
CA ASN A 96 25.07 -19.74 -24.63
C ASN A 96 24.24 -19.38 -25.88
N GLN A 97 23.10 -20.04 -26.12
CA GLN A 97 22.24 -19.77 -27.27
C GLN A 97 21.42 -18.46 -27.16
N VAL A 98 21.21 -17.94 -25.94
CA VAL A 98 20.48 -16.70 -25.70
C VAL A 98 21.34 -15.74 -24.89
N LEU A 99 21.48 -14.51 -25.39
CA LEU A 99 22.16 -13.41 -24.70
C LEU A 99 21.13 -12.30 -24.44
N LEU A 100 21.11 -11.79 -23.21
CA LEU A 100 20.32 -10.61 -22.85
C LEU A 100 21.12 -9.37 -23.24
N SER A 101 20.70 -8.67 -24.31
CA SER A 101 21.20 -7.33 -24.61
C SER A 101 20.20 -6.31 -24.09
N GLY A 102 20.50 -5.71 -22.94
CA GLY A 102 19.71 -4.61 -22.37
C GLY A 102 20.29 -3.27 -22.80
N MET A 103 19.46 -2.44 -23.43
CA MET A 103 19.65 -0.99 -23.55
C MET A 103 18.53 -0.32 -22.76
#